data_AF-A0A1M4TYN6-F1
#
_entry.id   AF-A0A1M4TYN6-F1
#
_cell.length_a   1.000
_cell.length_b   1.000
_cell.length_c   1.000
_cell.angle_alpha   90.00
_cell.angle_beta   90.00
_cell.angle_gamma   90.00
#
_symmetry.space_group_name_H-M   'P 1'
#
loop_
_entity.id
_entity.type
_entity.pdbx_description
1 polymer ?
#
loop_
_entity_poly.entity_id
_entity_poly.type
_entity_poly.pdbx_seq_one_letter_code
_entity_poly.pdbx_strand_id
1 'polypeptide(L)'
;MLKDIILAGIGLISLTKDKAQEIASELVKRGEIAKNDESAFVNRMMKLAEEQSQKMKEKISDEVQKIMKSTNVVTRSEFEELKRRIETLEEQIRQGQ
;
A
#
# COMPACT_ATOMS: atom_id res chain seq x y z
N MET A 1 17.56 9.66 19.59
CA MET A 1 18.38 10.36 18.57
C MET A 1 18.79 9.41 17.44
N LEU A 2 19.83 8.57 17.56
CA LEU A 2 20.28 7.70 16.45
C LEU A 2 19.26 6.60 16.09
N LYS A 3 18.63 5.98 17.10
CA LYS A 3 17.59 4.95 16.92
C LYS A 3 16.39 5.50 16.13
N ASP A 4 16.02 6.75 16.43
CA ASP A 4 14.91 7.45 15.78
C ASP A 4 15.26 7.90 14.35
N ILE A 5 16.53 8.25 14.08
CA ILE A 5 17.02 8.58 12.73
C ILE A 5 17.08 7.33 11.85
N ILE A 6 17.50 6.18 12.39
CA ILE A 6 17.47 4.90 11.66
C ILE A 6 16.03 4.49 11.37
N LEU A 7 15.12 4.62 12.36
CA LEU A 7 13.69 4.39 12.18
C LEU A 7 13.05 5.36 11.18
N ALA A 8 13.48 6.63 11.15
CA ALA A 8 13.04 7.62 10.17
C ALA A 8 13.62 7.38 8.75
N GLY A 9 14.83 6.82 8.64
CA GLY A 9 15.48 6.45 7.37
C GLY A 9 14.83 5.23 6.69
N ILE A 10 14.13 4.39 7.45
CA ILE A 10 13.31 3.28 6.92
C ILE A 10 12.02 3.82 6.25
N GLY A 11 11.72 5.11 6.39
CA GLY A 11 10.50 5.74 5.91
C GLY A 11 10.36 5.87 4.38
N LEU A 12 11.41 5.62 3.59
CA LEU A 12 11.34 5.73 2.11
C LEU A 12 12.05 4.60 1.35
N ILE A 13 12.90 3.81 2.01
CA ILE A 13 13.62 2.70 1.41
C ILE A 13 13.04 1.43 2.01
N SER A 14 12.41 0.60 1.16
CA SER A 14 11.88 -0.72 1.53
C SER A 14 12.86 -1.42 2.48
N LEU A 15 12.43 -1.70 3.72
CA LEU A 15 13.27 -2.40 4.68
C LEU A 15 13.59 -3.79 4.10
N THR A 16 14.85 -4.01 3.72
CA THR A 16 15.32 -5.31 3.26
C THR A 16 15.82 -6.14 4.43
N LYS A 17 15.83 -7.46 4.26
CA LYS A 17 16.39 -8.37 5.25
C LYS A 17 17.85 -8.03 5.57
N ASP A 18 18.64 -7.69 4.55
CA ASP A 18 20.05 -7.31 4.71
C ASP A 18 20.20 -6.04 5.55
N LYS A 19 19.37 -5.02 5.30
CA LYS A 19 19.42 -3.78 6.07
C LYS A 19 18.93 -3.99 7.50
N ALA A 20 17.89 -4.80 7.68
CA ALA A 20 17.41 -5.20 8.99
C ALA A 20 18.52 -5.91 9.80
N GLN A 21 19.29 -6.75 9.14
CA GLN A 21 20.39 -7.50 9.75
C GLN A 21 21.60 -6.62 10.08
N GLU A 22 21.92 -5.63 9.23
CA GLU A 22 22.92 -4.61 9.53
C GLU A 22 22.56 -3.82 10.80
N ILE A 23 21.31 -3.34 10.89
CA ILE A 23 20.80 -2.60 12.05
C ILE A 23 20.85 -3.49 13.31
N ALA A 24 20.41 -4.75 13.21
CA ALA A 24 20.46 -5.67 14.32
C ALA A 24 21.90 -5.89 14.81
N SER A 25 22.85 -6.08 13.89
CA SER A 25 24.26 -6.25 14.21
C SER A 25 24.86 -5.03 14.89
N GLU A 26 24.50 -3.81 14.46
CA GLU A 26 24.91 -2.57 15.13
C GLU A 26 24.36 -2.47 16.55
N LEU A 27 23.09 -2.83 16.75
CA LEU A 27 22.47 -2.83 18.08
C LEU A 27 23.12 -3.85 19.01
N VAL A 28 23.51 -5.03 18.51
CA VAL A 28 24.29 -6.02 19.28
C VAL A 28 25.66 -5.45 19.66
N LYS A 29 26.38 -4.83 18.71
CA LYS A 29 27.70 -4.22 18.98
C LYS A 29 27.63 -3.11 20.03
N ARG A 30 26.52 -2.38 20.07
CA ARG A 30 26.27 -1.31 21.04
C ARG A 30 25.75 -1.84 22.39
N GLY A 31 25.56 -3.15 22.52
CA GLY A 31 25.02 -3.79 23.73
C GLY A 31 23.55 -3.48 23.97
N GLU A 32 22.83 -2.99 22.97
CA GLU A 32 21.41 -2.60 23.09
C GLU A 32 20.47 -3.79 22.91
N ILE A 33 20.89 -4.83 22.19
CA ILE A 33 20.20 -6.12 22.11
C ILE A 33 21.21 -7.25 22.32
N ALA A 34 20.76 -8.36 22.88
CA ALA A 34 21.62 -9.51 23.08
C ALA A 34 21.86 -10.25 21.75
N LYS A 35 23.03 -10.87 21.59
CA LYS A 35 23.41 -11.55 20.34
C LYS A 35 22.47 -12.71 19.96
N ASN A 36 21.92 -13.40 20.95
CA ASN A 36 20.90 -14.43 20.76
C ASN A 36 19.56 -13.87 20.25
N ASP A 37 19.28 -12.58 20.46
CA ASP A 37 18.03 -11.92 20.09
C ASP A 37 18.10 -11.23 18.72
N GLU A 38 19.26 -11.24 18.06
CA GLU A 38 19.50 -10.58 16.76
C GLU A 38 18.50 -11.05 15.69
N SER A 39 18.33 -12.36 15.54
CA SER A 39 17.42 -12.96 14.55
C SER A 39 15.95 -12.63 14.84
N ALA A 40 15.57 -12.64 16.12
CA ALA A 40 14.22 -12.29 16.56
C ALA A 40 13.91 -10.82 16.27
N PHE A 41 14.89 -9.93 16.44
CA PHE A 41 14.76 -8.51 16.10
C PHE A 41 14.58 -8.30 14.60
N VAL A 42 15.41 -8.93 13.76
CA VAL A 42 15.27 -8.88 12.29
C VAL A 42 13.88 -9.33 11.85
N ASN A 43 13.41 -10.47 12.36
CA ASN A 43 12.09 -11.01 12.01
C ASN A 43 10.95 -10.06 12.42
N ARG A 44 11.04 -9.43 13.60
CA ARG A 44 10.04 -8.44 14.04
C ARG A 44 10.01 -7.23 13.11
N MET A 45 11.16 -6.71 12.70
CA MET A 45 11.20 -5.57 11.78
C MET A 45 10.63 -5.93 10.40
N MET A 46 10.94 -7.12 9.87
CA MET A 46 10.38 -7.57 8.59
C MET A 46 8.86 -7.70 8.66
N LYS A 47 8.33 -8.28 9.75
CA LYS A 47 6.89 -8.39 9.96
C LYS A 47 6.20 -7.01 10.05
N LEU A 48 6.80 -6.08 10.80
CA LEU A 48 6.30 -4.71 10.87
C LEU A 48 6.31 -4.02 9.51
N ALA A 49 7.36 -4.21 8.71
CA ALA A 49 7.44 -3.65 7.37
C ALA A 49 6.33 -4.19 6.45
N GLU A 50 6.03 -5.49 6.52
CA GLU A 50 4.95 -6.12 5.76
C GLU A 50 3.57 -5.59 6.17
N GLU A 51 3.30 -5.52 7.48
CA GLU A 51 2.04 -4.96 8.01
C GLU A 51 1.84 -3.50 7.62
N GLN A 52 2.88 -2.67 7.70
CA GLN A 52 2.82 -1.27 7.30
C GLN A 52 2.64 -1.11 5.79
N SER A 53 3.30 -1.94 4.99
CA SER A 53 3.13 -1.95 3.53
C SER A 53 1.69 -2.28 3.15
N GLN A 54 1.06 -3.25 3.82
CA GLN A 54 -0.33 -3.62 3.56
C GLN A 54 -1.30 -2.50 3.93
N LYS A 55 -1.17 -1.91 5.13
CA LYS A 55 -1.98 -0.75 5.55
C LYS A 55 -1.83 0.44 4.62
N MET A 56 -0.62 0.68 4.12
CA MET A 56 -0.36 1.75 3.14
C MET A 56 -1.08 1.48 1.82
N LYS A 57 -1.02 0.24 1.30
CA LYS A 57 -1.75 -0.15 0.07
C LYS A 57 -3.25 0.07 0.22
N GLU A 58 -3.83 -0.34 1.35
CA GLU A 58 -5.25 -0.14 1.65
C GLU A 58 -5.60 1.35 1.67
N LYS A 59 -4.82 2.16 2.40
CA LYS A 59 -5.03 3.61 2.46
C LYS A 59 -4.91 4.28 1.09
N ILE A 60 -3.94 3.88 0.27
CA ILE A 60 -3.78 4.39 -1.09
C ILE A 60 -4.99 4.00 -1.94
N SER A 61 -5.43 2.75 -1.89
CA SER A 61 -6.62 2.29 -2.63
C SER A 61 -7.85 3.10 -2.25
N ASP A 62 -8.09 3.29 -0.96
CA ASP A 62 -9.21 4.07 -0.46
C ASP A 62 -9.15 5.53 -0.92
N GLU A 63 -7.97 6.13 -0.89
CA GLU A 63 -7.77 7.52 -1.31
C GLU A 63 -7.97 7.67 -2.83
N VAL A 64 -7.46 6.72 -3.63
CA VAL A 64 -7.71 6.68 -5.08
C VAL A 64 -9.20 6.52 -5.37
N GLN A 65 -9.90 5.63 -4.66
CA GLN A 65 -11.35 5.47 -4.82
C GLN A 65 -12.11 6.75 -4.45
N LYS A 66 -11.71 7.46 -3.39
CA LYS A 66 -12.31 8.76 -3.03
C LYS A 66 -12.07 9.81 -4.11
N ILE A 67 -10.84 9.90 -4.63
CA ILE A 67 -10.51 10.81 -5.72
C ILE A 67 -11.40 10.51 -6.92
N MET A 68 -11.48 9.25 -7.35
CA MET A 68 -12.34 8.84 -8.47
C MET A 68 -13.81 9.22 -8.26
N LYS A 69 -14.35 9.05 -7.05
CA LYS A 69 -15.73 9.48 -6.70
C LYS A 69 -15.90 11.00 -6.65
N SER A 70 -14.87 11.73 -6.23
CA SER A 70 -14.90 13.20 -6.09
C SER A 70 -14.65 13.93 -7.41
N THR A 71 -13.97 13.29 -8.35
CA THR A 71 -13.82 13.76 -9.72
C THR A 71 -15.05 13.36 -10.52
N ASN A 72 -15.46 14.17 -11.49
CA ASN A 72 -16.61 13.91 -12.35
C ASN A 72 -16.32 12.81 -13.41
N VAL A 73 -15.56 11.78 -13.03
CA VAL A 73 -15.09 10.68 -13.88
C VAL A 73 -16.04 9.51 -13.74
N VAL A 74 -16.68 9.15 -14.85
CA VAL A 74 -17.60 8.01 -14.92
C VAL A 74 -16.82 6.70 -14.74
N THR A 75 -17.26 5.85 -13.83
CA THR A 75 -16.70 4.50 -13.65
C THR A 75 -16.99 3.62 -14.87
N ARG A 76 -16.21 2.55 -15.08
CA ARG A 76 -16.46 1.63 -16.20
C ARG A 76 -17.86 1.01 -16.14
N SER A 77 -18.34 0.68 -14.94
CA SER A 77 -19.69 0.15 -14.74
C SER A 77 -20.78 1.15 -15.14
N GLU A 78 -20.67 2.41 -14.71
CA GLU A 78 -21.63 3.46 -15.07
C GLU A 78 -21.62 3.72 -16.59
N PHE A 79 -20.45 3.65 -17.24
CA PHE A 79 -20.34 3.79 -18.69
C PHE A 79 -21.04 2.64 -19.44
N GLU A 80 -20.80 1.39 -19.04
CA GLU A 80 -21.45 0.23 -19.67
C GLU A 80 -22.96 0.23 -19.44
N GLU A 81 -23.44 0.69 -18.28
CA GLU A 81 -24.87 0.88 -18.03
C GLU A 81 -25.46 1.94 -18.96
N LEU A 82 -24.79 3.08 -19.12
CA LEU A 82 -25.23 4.14 -20.04
C LEU A 82 -25.26 3.63 -21.49
N LYS A 83 -24.24 2.87 -21.91
CA LYS A 83 -24.14 2.27 -23.23
C LYS A 83 -25.31 1.32 -23.51
N ARG A 84 -25.64 0.43 -22.58
CA ARG A 84 -26.80 -0.49 -22.73
C ARG A 84 -28.12 0.25 -22.83
N ARG A 85 -28.29 1.34 -22.07
CA ARG A 85 -29.48 2.19 -22.16
C ARG A 85 -29.59 2.84 -23.53
N ILE A 86 -28.47 3.32 -24.09
CA ILE A 86 -28.43 3.89 -25.45
C ILE A 86 -28.79 2.81 -26.48
N GLU A 87 -28.17 1.63 -26.42
CA GLU A 87 -28.48 0.52 -27.33
C GLU A 87 -29.97 0.15 -27.29
N THR A 88 -30.57 0.09 -26.09
CA THR A 88 -32.00 -0.20 -25.93
C THR A 88 -32.89 0.89 -26.55
N LEU A 89 -32.53 2.16 -26.37
CA LEU A 89 -33.28 3.29 -26.96
C LEU A 89 -33.15 3.30 -28.48
N GLU A 90 -31.96 3.03 -29.02
CA GLU A 90 -31.72 2.91 -30.46
C GLU A 90 -32.52 1.76 -31.09
N GLU A 91 -32.68 0.64 -30.37
CA GLU A 91 -33.54 -0.48 -30.79
C GLU A 91 -35.03 -0.06 -30.83
N GLN A 92 -35.51 0.64 -29.80
CA GLN A 92 -36.90 1.09 -29.71
C GLN A 92 -37.25 2.11 -30.80
N ILE A 93 -36.35 3.05 -31.09
CA ILE A 93 -36.54 4.02 -32.17
C ILE A 93 -36.63 3.31 -33.53
N ARG A 94 -35.79 2.29 -33.76
CA ARG A 94 -35.83 1.49 -35.00
C ARG A 94 -37.11 0.68 -35.16
N GLN A 95 -37.72 0.22 -34.07
CA GLN A 95 -38.99 -0.52 -34.12
C GLN A 95 -40.22 0.39 -34.25
N GLY A 96 -40.08 1.68 -33.94
CA GLY A 96 -41.13 2.70 -34.07
C GLY A 96 -41.17 3.44 -35.41
N GLN A 97 -40.22 3.17 -36.32
CA GLN A 97 -40.20 3.63 -37.72
C GLN A 97 -40.57 2.49 -38.66
#